data_AF-A0A966Z4I5-F1
#
_entry.id   AF-A0A966Z4I5-F1
#
_cell.length_a   1.000
_cell.length_b   1.000
_cell.length_c   1.000
_cell.angle_alpha   90.00
_cell.angle_beta   90.00
_cell.angle_gamma   90.00
#
_symmetry.space_group_name_H-M   'P 1'
#
loop_
_entity.id
_entity.type
_entity.pdbx_description
1 polymer ?
#
loop_
_entity_poly.entity_id
_entity_poly.type
_entity_poly.pdbx_seq_one_letter_code
_entity_poly.pdbx_strand_id
1 'polypeptide(L)'
;MQSSRQANPIIYSALLVFLGVLLAVASELPLSGYFQIPLFAYALYLLDQSSESRLGQVFRDGFLLGLGYFVPALWWIFISLHDVGGMAVWLSSLAVLALASLMAVYFGLANLIAKQVTYSAWRSLAIPAAWVLTEYLRGQMFTGFPWMGFAESQVNGPFANIAPYFGGLACTFLFIWAA
;
A
#
# COMPACT_ATOMS: atom_id res chain seq x y z
N MET A 1 23.95 -10.27 20.05
CA MET A 1 24.42 -8.87 20.13
C MET A 1 24.56 -8.31 18.72
N GLN A 2 23.46 -7.86 18.11
CA GLN A 2 23.49 -6.95 16.98
C GLN A 2 22.72 -5.72 17.43
N SER A 3 23.47 -4.73 17.88
CA SER A 3 23.00 -3.36 18.02
C SER A 3 22.67 -2.88 16.61
N SER A 4 21.47 -3.19 16.10
CA SER A 4 20.94 -2.56 14.90
C SER A 4 20.89 -1.06 15.20
N ARG A 5 21.67 -0.28 14.47
CA ARG A 5 21.57 1.18 14.52
C ARG A 5 20.11 1.50 14.21
N GLN A 6 19.34 1.89 15.22
CA GLN A 6 18.03 2.46 15.00
C GLN A 6 18.24 3.68 14.10
N ALA A 7 17.87 3.55 12.82
CA ALA A 7 17.89 4.67 11.91
C ALA A 7 17.06 5.80 12.54
N ASN A 8 17.47 7.05 12.35
CA ASN A 8 16.75 8.19 12.90
C ASN A 8 15.26 8.08 12.53
N PRO A 9 14.32 8.12 13.49
CA PRO A 9 12.90 7.85 13.25
C PRO A 9 12.29 8.77 12.19
N ILE A 10 12.82 9.99 12.04
CA ILE A 10 12.41 10.94 11.01
C ILE A 10 12.84 10.44 9.63
N ILE A 11 14.09 9.97 9.49
CA ILE A 11 14.63 9.44 8.23
C ILE A 11 13.87 8.18 7.84
N TYR A 12 13.58 7.29 8.80
CA TYR A 12 12.79 6.08 8.55
C TYR A 12 11.37 6.43 8.06
N SER A 13 10.68 7.35 8.74
CA SER A 13 9.35 7.81 8.32
C SER A 13 9.37 8.44 6.93
N ALA A 14 10.37 9.28 6.65
CA ALA A 14 10.53 9.91 5.33
C ALA A 14 10.79 8.88 4.23
N LEU A 15 11.58 7.84 4.54
CA LEU A 15 11.87 6.75 3.62
C LEU A 15 10.61 5.95 3.27
N LEU A 16 9.74 5.66 4.25
CA LEU A 16 8.46 4.97 3.98
C LEU A 16 7.57 5.78 3.06
N VAL A 17 7.43 7.09 3.31
CA VAL A 17 6.64 7.98 2.44
C VAL A 17 7.25 8.03 1.04
N PHE A 18 8.58 8.18 0.95
CA PHE A 18 9.28 8.20 -0.33
C PHE A 18 9.11 6.90 -1.13
N LEU A 19 9.18 5.73 -0.47
CA LEU A 19 8.91 4.45 -1.11
C LEU A 19 7.46 4.34 -1.59
N GLY A 20 6.50 4.86 -0.83
CA GLY A 20 5.11 4.98 -1.27
C GLY A 20 4.99 5.78 -2.56
N VAL A 21 5.65 6.94 -2.62
CA VAL A 21 5.66 7.79 -3.83
C VAL A 21 6.29 7.04 -5.01
N LEU A 22 7.42 6.35 -4.80
CA LEU A 22 8.05 5.54 -5.85
C LEU A 22 7.13 4.43 -6.35
N LEU A 23 6.39 3.76 -5.47
CA LEU A 23 5.41 2.74 -5.85
C LEU A 23 4.29 3.32 -6.70
N ALA A 24 3.80 4.52 -6.38
CA ALA A 24 2.75 5.21 -7.14
C ALA A 24 3.25 5.70 -8.50
N VAL A 25 4.51 6.15 -8.60
CA VAL A 25 5.10 6.46 -9.90
C VAL A 25 5.31 5.19 -10.72
N ALA A 26 5.68 4.09 -10.07
CA ALA A 26 5.89 2.81 -10.73
C ALA A 26 4.59 2.17 -11.25
N SER A 27 3.41 2.49 -10.67
CA SER A 27 2.13 1.95 -11.19
C SER A 27 1.79 2.44 -12.59
N GLU A 28 2.27 3.63 -12.95
CA GLU A 28 2.04 4.27 -14.26
C GLU A 28 2.95 3.71 -15.37
N LEU A 29 3.90 2.82 -15.04
CA LEU A 29 4.83 2.24 -16.00
C LEU A 29 4.20 1.08 -16.80
N PRO A 30 4.57 0.88 -18.07
CA PRO A 30 4.03 -0.21 -18.90
C PRO A 30 4.23 -1.62 -18.33
N LEU A 31 5.33 -1.82 -17.59
CA LEU A 31 5.72 -3.06 -16.93
C LEU A 31 5.72 -2.91 -15.39
N SER A 32 4.74 -2.16 -14.88
CA SER A 32 4.65 -1.74 -13.47
C SER A 32 4.85 -2.89 -12.48
N GLY A 33 4.24 -4.07 -12.71
CA GLY A 33 4.40 -5.24 -11.86
C GLY A 33 5.85 -5.66 -11.62
N TYR A 34 6.73 -5.58 -12.62
CA TYR A 34 8.15 -5.95 -12.48
C TYR A 34 8.95 -4.95 -11.62
N PHE A 35 8.55 -3.68 -11.61
CA PHE A 35 9.21 -2.64 -10.81
C PHE A 35 8.62 -2.54 -9.40
N GLN A 36 7.31 -2.69 -9.27
CA GLN A 36 6.63 -2.56 -7.99
C GLN A 36 6.93 -3.73 -7.04
N ILE A 37 7.08 -4.97 -7.53
CA ILE A 37 7.40 -6.13 -6.68
C ILE A 37 8.68 -5.90 -5.86
N PRO A 38 9.87 -5.62 -6.46
CA PRO A 38 11.09 -5.42 -5.68
C PRO A 38 11.07 -4.15 -4.82
N LEU A 39 10.36 -3.10 -5.24
CA LEU A 39 10.18 -1.90 -4.41
C LEU A 39 9.33 -2.21 -3.17
N PHE A 40 8.25 -2.97 -3.35
CA PHE A 40 7.37 -3.37 -2.26
C PHE A 40 8.04 -4.39 -1.35
N ALA A 41 8.87 -5.28 -1.89
CA ALA A 41 9.73 -6.20 -1.13
C ALA A 41 10.61 -5.43 -0.13
N TYR A 42 11.26 -4.36 -0.62
CA TYR A 42 12.08 -3.51 0.23
C TYR A 42 11.23 -2.76 1.28
N ALA A 43 10.01 -2.32 0.92
CA ALA A 43 9.09 -1.74 1.88
C ALA A 43 8.67 -2.74 2.97
N LEU A 44 8.32 -3.98 2.62
CA LEU A 44 8.00 -5.05 3.56
C LEU A 44 9.19 -5.37 4.48
N TYR A 45 10.41 -5.39 3.94
CA TYR A 45 11.62 -5.55 4.73
C TYR A 45 11.75 -4.44 5.80
N LEU A 46 11.55 -3.17 5.42
CA LEU A 46 11.58 -2.06 6.37
C LEU A 46 10.45 -2.11 7.41
N LEU A 47 9.25 -2.54 7.00
CA LEU A 47 8.11 -2.74 7.89
C LEU A 47 8.32 -3.93 8.84
N ASP A 48 9.13 -4.92 8.46
CA ASP A 48 9.39 -6.05 9.36
C ASP A 48 10.43 -5.74 10.44
N GLN A 49 11.36 -4.82 10.18
CA GLN A 49 12.40 -4.43 11.16
C GLN A 49 11.83 -3.79 12.44
N SER A 50 10.57 -3.37 12.46
CA SER A 50 9.88 -2.82 13.63
C SER A 50 9.31 -3.91 14.57
N SER A 51 9.96 -5.08 14.69
CA SER A 51 9.39 -6.26 15.40
C SER A 51 9.11 -6.07 16.90
N GLU A 52 9.75 -5.11 17.56
CA GLU A 52 9.50 -4.75 18.97
C GLU A 52 8.60 -3.51 19.14
N SER A 53 8.03 -3.00 18.03
CA SER A 53 7.29 -1.75 18.05
C SER A 53 5.86 -1.92 18.56
N ARG A 54 5.38 -0.92 19.31
CA ARG A 54 3.99 -0.82 19.77
C ARG A 54 3.03 -0.92 18.57
N LEU A 55 1.87 -1.55 18.72
CA LEU A 55 0.85 -1.70 17.66
C LEU A 55 0.55 -0.39 16.90
N GLY A 56 0.50 0.75 17.59
CA GLY A 56 0.30 2.05 16.96
C GLY A 56 1.43 2.49 16.02
N GLN A 57 2.67 2.08 16.28
CA GLN A 57 3.80 2.31 15.37
C GLN A 57 3.69 1.41 14.13
N VAL A 58 3.36 0.13 14.30
CA VAL A 58 3.16 -0.82 13.19
C VAL A 58 2.08 -0.30 12.23
N PHE A 59 0.95 0.16 12.78
CA PHE A 59 -0.09 0.80 11.97
C PHE A 59 0.42 2.07 11.29
N ARG A 60 1.09 2.96 12.04
CA ARG A 60 1.63 4.22 11.51
C ARG A 60 2.60 3.99 10.35
N ASP A 61 3.46 2.99 10.43
CA ASP A 61 4.47 2.73 9.41
C ASP A 61 3.81 2.30 8.09
N GLY A 62 2.85 1.37 8.15
CA GLY A 62 2.04 1.00 6.99
C GLY A 62 1.20 2.17 6.46
N PHE A 63 0.65 2.99 7.35
CA PHE A 63 -0.10 4.19 6.99
C PHE A 63 0.77 5.24 6.29
N LEU A 64 2.01 5.47 6.73
CA LEU A 64 2.94 6.41 6.07
C LEU A 64 3.35 5.94 4.67
N LEU A 65 3.61 4.63 4.51
CA LEU A 65 3.82 4.03 3.20
C LEU A 65 2.59 4.23 2.29
N GLY A 66 1.39 3.96 2.82
CA GLY A 66 0.13 4.15 2.10
C GLY A 66 -0.13 5.61 1.74
N LEU A 67 0.19 6.57 2.62
CA LEU A 67 0.06 7.99 2.33
C LEU A 67 0.95 8.41 1.17
N GLY A 68 2.21 7.98 1.19
CA GLY A 68 3.14 8.21 0.09
C GLY A 68 2.62 7.65 -1.24
N TYR A 69 1.91 6.52 -1.19
CA TYR A 69 1.32 5.88 -2.36
C TYR A 69 0.06 6.59 -2.87
N PHE A 70 -0.95 6.79 -2.01
CA PHE A 70 -2.27 7.25 -2.46
C PHE A 70 -2.34 8.75 -2.74
N VAL A 71 -1.53 9.60 -2.08
CA VAL A 71 -1.54 11.05 -2.33
C VAL A 71 -1.21 11.39 -3.79
N PRO A 72 -0.06 10.95 -4.35
CA PRO A 72 0.24 11.19 -5.76
C PRO A 72 -0.60 10.33 -6.70
N ALA A 73 -1.19 9.21 -6.25
CA ALA A 73 -1.98 8.35 -7.13
C ALA A 73 -3.43 8.83 -7.35
N LEU A 74 -3.98 9.58 -6.39
CA LEU A 74 -5.37 10.06 -6.42
C LEU A 74 -5.49 11.55 -6.74
N TRP A 75 -4.39 12.19 -7.15
CA TRP A 75 -4.34 13.63 -7.43
C TRP A 75 -5.40 14.09 -8.43
N TRP A 76 -5.70 13.26 -9.43
CA TRP A 76 -6.62 13.57 -10.53
C TRP A 76 -8.05 13.82 -10.05
N ILE A 77 -8.44 13.31 -8.86
CA ILE A 77 -9.77 13.56 -8.27
C ILE A 77 -9.97 15.04 -7.95
N PHE A 78 -8.88 15.79 -7.75
CA PHE A 78 -8.94 17.24 -7.57
C PHE A 78 -9.66 17.92 -8.73
N ILE A 79 -9.41 17.50 -9.96
CA ILE A 79 -10.01 18.06 -11.19
C ILE A 79 -11.53 17.89 -11.14
N SER A 80 -12.00 16.70 -10.76
CA SER A 80 -13.44 16.42 -10.62
C SER A 80 -14.11 17.28 -9.55
N LEU A 81 -13.44 17.51 -8.42
CA LEU A 81 -14.01 18.31 -7.33
C LEU A 81 -13.97 19.81 -7.63
N HIS A 82 -12.84 20.31 -8.12
CA HIS A 82 -12.65 21.74 -8.36
C HIS A 82 -13.30 22.20 -9.67
N ASP A 83 -12.94 21.58 -10.79
CA ASP A 83 -13.29 22.09 -12.12
C ASP A 83 -14.72 21.71 -12.49
N VAL A 84 -15.15 20.49 -12.14
CA VAL A 84 -16.53 20.02 -12.40
C VAL A 84 -17.46 20.35 -11.24
N GLY A 85 -17.03 20.11 -10.00
CA GLY A 85 -17.83 20.35 -8.79
C GLY A 85 -17.89 21.81 -8.32
N GLY A 86 -17.04 22.69 -8.87
CA GLY A 86 -16.98 24.10 -8.48
C GLY A 86 -16.49 24.34 -7.04
N MET A 87 -15.91 23.33 -6.38
CA MET A 87 -15.42 23.45 -5.02
C MET A 87 -14.18 24.36 -4.96
N ALA A 88 -14.00 25.10 -3.86
CA ALA A 88 -12.81 25.92 -3.66
C ALA A 88 -11.54 25.06 -3.62
N VAL A 89 -10.43 25.57 -4.17
CA VAL A 89 -9.13 24.87 -4.27
C VAL A 89 -8.72 24.17 -2.97
N TRP A 90 -8.70 24.91 -1.85
CA TRP A 90 -8.27 24.37 -0.56
C TRP A 90 -9.17 23.23 -0.06
N LEU A 91 -10.48 23.31 -0.34
CA LEU A 91 -11.45 22.31 0.08
C LEU A 91 -11.32 21.04 -0.78
N SER A 92 -11.13 21.19 -2.10
CA SER A 92 -10.85 20.08 -3.01
C SER A 92 -9.55 19.37 -2.64
N SER A 93 -8.47 20.12 -2.38
CA SER A 93 -7.20 19.54 -1.94
C SER A 93 -7.32 18.80 -0.61
N LEU A 94 -8.05 19.38 0.36
CA LEU A 94 -8.29 18.73 1.65
C LEU A 94 -9.12 17.45 1.50
N ALA A 95 -10.12 17.45 0.62
CA ALA A 95 -10.94 16.27 0.35
C ALA A 95 -10.12 15.15 -0.29
N VAL A 96 -9.26 15.46 -1.27
CA VAL A 96 -8.34 14.47 -1.88
C VAL A 96 -7.36 13.93 -0.84
N LEU A 97 -6.78 14.79 0.00
CA LEU A 97 -5.88 14.35 1.06
C LEU A 97 -6.60 13.47 2.10
N ALA A 98 -7.84 13.81 2.46
CA ALA A 98 -8.65 13.01 3.37
C ALA A 98 -8.98 11.63 2.77
N LEU A 99 -9.31 11.57 1.47
CA LEU A 99 -9.53 10.32 0.76
C LEU A 99 -8.26 9.47 0.69
N ALA A 100 -7.12 10.07 0.32
CA ALA A 100 -5.83 9.38 0.29
C ALA A 100 -5.43 8.86 1.68
N SER A 101 -5.69 9.64 2.74
CA SER A 101 -5.49 9.22 4.13
C SER A 101 -6.39 8.04 4.49
N LEU A 102 -7.67 8.09 4.12
CA LEU A 102 -8.59 6.98 4.33
C LEU A 102 -8.12 5.70 3.62
N MET A 103 -7.60 5.82 2.39
CA MET A 103 -7.05 4.66 1.67
C MET A 103 -5.76 4.14 2.32
N ALA A 104 -4.90 5.03 2.82
CA ALA A 104 -3.69 4.68 3.54
C ALA A 104 -3.97 3.92 4.85
N VAL A 105 -5.14 4.10 5.47
CA VAL A 105 -5.56 3.30 6.65
C VAL A 105 -5.54 1.81 6.31
N TYR A 106 -5.94 1.40 5.10
CA TYR A 106 -5.95 -0.01 4.71
C TYR A 106 -4.54 -0.61 4.65
N PHE A 107 -3.53 0.18 4.22
CA PHE A 107 -2.12 -0.24 4.28
C PHE A 107 -1.64 -0.39 5.73
N GLY A 108 -2.02 0.55 6.60
CA GLY A 108 -1.75 0.46 8.04
C GLY A 108 -2.39 -0.77 8.69
N LEU A 109 -3.63 -1.08 8.34
CA LEU A 109 -4.35 -2.26 8.80
C LEU A 109 -3.71 -3.55 8.27
N ALA A 110 -3.31 -3.58 6.99
CA ALA A 110 -2.67 -4.75 6.38
C ALA A 110 -1.38 -5.09 7.14
N ASN A 111 -0.54 -4.09 7.39
CA ASN A 111 0.68 -4.24 8.16
C ASN A 111 0.40 -4.70 9.60
N LEU A 112 -0.61 -4.10 10.25
CA LEU A 112 -1.00 -4.46 11.61
C LEU A 112 -1.48 -5.91 11.73
N ILE A 113 -2.32 -6.36 10.78
CA ILE A 113 -2.82 -7.75 10.74
C ILE A 113 -1.67 -8.71 10.44
N ALA A 114 -0.83 -8.39 9.45
CA ALA A 114 0.33 -9.20 9.08
C ALA A 114 1.31 -9.39 10.25
N LYS A 115 1.49 -8.35 11.09
CA LYS A 115 2.40 -8.40 12.25
C LYS A 115 1.89 -9.27 13.40
N GLN A 116 0.59 -9.53 13.49
CA GLN A 116 0.03 -10.41 14.53
C GLN A 116 0.41 -11.88 14.33
N VAL A 117 0.82 -12.27 13.13
CA VAL A 117 1.26 -13.64 12.83
C VAL A 117 2.76 -13.76 13.00
N THR A 118 3.20 -14.02 14.23
CA THR A 118 4.62 -14.18 14.59
C THR A 118 5.06 -15.64 14.54
N TYR A 119 6.27 -15.90 13.99
CA TYR A 119 7.01 -17.17 14.09
C TYR A 119 6.22 -18.45 13.78
N SER A 120 5.73 -18.58 12.55
CA SER A 120 5.20 -19.85 12.04
C SER A 120 5.56 -20.05 10.57
N ALA A 121 5.55 -21.32 10.12
CA ALA A 121 5.70 -21.66 8.70
C ALA A 121 4.66 -20.98 7.79
N TRP A 122 3.56 -20.48 8.36
CA TRP A 122 2.46 -19.83 7.66
C TRP A 122 2.64 -18.33 7.47
N ARG A 123 3.69 -17.72 8.04
CA ARG A 123 3.90 -16.27 7.97
C ARG A 123 4.01 -15.76 6.54
N SER A 124 4.64 -16.51 5.66
CA SER A 124 4.76 -16.18 4.23
C SER A 124 3.41 -16.09 3.52
N LEU A 125 2.40 -16.84 3.98
CA LEU A 125 1.04 -16.80 3.44
C LEU A 125 0.14 -15.81 4.18
N ALA A 126 0.43 -15.55 5.45
CA ALA A 126 -0.35 -14.62 6.28
C ALA A 126 -0.19 -13.16 5.84
N ILE A 127 1.02 -12.74 5.44
CA ILE A 127 1.27 -11.39 4.93
C ILE A 127 0.39 -11.10 3.68
N PRO A 128 0.48 -11.86 2.57
CA PRO A 128 -0.34 -11.61 1.39
C PRO A 128 -1.84 -11.79 1.68
N ALA A 129 -2.24 -12.71 2.56
CA ALA A 129 -3.64 -12.83 2.98
C ALA A 129 -4.17 -11.59 3.71
N ALA A 130 -3.36 -10.98 4.59
CA ALA A 130 -3.71 -9.74 5.28
C ALA A 130 -3.93 -8.58 4.29
N TRP A 131 -3.03 -8.45 3.31
CA TRP A 131 -3.16 -7.44 2.25
C TRP A 131 -4.42 -7.65 1.42
N VAL A 132 -4.66 -8.87 0.93
CA VAL A 132 -5.88 -9.21 0.17
C VAL A 132 -7.15 -8.94 0.98
N LEU A 133 -7.17 -9.28 2.28
CA LEU A 133 -8.31 -9.00 3.14
C LEU A 133 -8.59 -7.50 3.21
N THR A 134 -7.57 -6.67 3.46
CA THR A 134 -7.76 -5.22 3.54
C THR A 134 -8.13 -4.60 2.19
N GLU A 135 -7.61 -5.12 1.09
CA GLU A 135 -7.94 -4.68 -0.26
C GLU A 135 -9.39 -5.02 -0.62
N TYR A 136 -9.85 -6.23 -0.24
CA TYR A 136 -11.26 -6.60 -0.36
C TYR A 136 -12.15 -5.66 0.47
N LEU A 137 -11.80 -5.40 1.72
CA LEU A 137 -12.55 -4.47 2.57
C LEU A 137 -12.60 -3.06 1.98
N ARG A 138 -11.48 -2.57 1.43
CA ARG A 138 -11.38 -1.27 0.73
C ARG A 138 -12.31 -1.19 -0.48
N GLY A 139 -12.53 -2.30 -1.16
CA GLY A 139 -13.47 -2.41 -2.28
C GLY A 139 -14.94 -2.56 -1.90
N GLN A 140 -15.28 -2.78 -0.63
CA GLN A 140 -16.66 -3.06 -0.19
C GLN A 140 -17.19 -2.05 0.84
N MET A 141 -16.36 -1.61 1.78
CA MET A 141 -16.77 -0.68 2.83
C MET A 141 -17.11 0.69 2.26
N PHE A 142 -18.16 1.32 2.81
CA PHE A 142 -18.61 2.66 2.40
C PHE A 142 -18.84 2.80 0.88
N THR A 143 -19.46 1.80 0.26
CA THR A 143 -19.67 1.65 -1.20
C THR A 143 -18.43 1.30 -2.02
N GLY A 144 -17.25 1.22 -1.39
CA GLY A 144 -16.02 0.74 -1.99
C GLY A 144 -15.25 1.81 -2.78
N PHE A 145 -13.92 1.80 -2.64
CA PHE A 145 -13.03 2.59 -3.49
C PHE A 145 -11.76 1.78 -3.83
N PRO A 146 -11.86 0.76 -4.69
CA PRO A 146 -10.77 -0.17 -5.02
C PRO A 146 -9.79 0.38 -6.07
N TRP A 147 -9.49 1.69 -6.06
CA TRP A 147 -8.53 2.29 -6.99
C TRP A 147 -7.08 2.02 -6.58
N MET A 148 -6.17 1.95 -7.55
CA MET A 148 -4.72 1.79 -7.29
C MET A 148 -4.40 0.48 -6.54
N GLY A 149 -5.09 -0.60 -6.89
CA GLY A 149 -4.75 -1.92 -6.38
C GLY A 149 -3.48 -2.49 -7.02
N PHE A 150 -2.92 -3.52 -6.40
CA PHE A 150 -1.75 -4.20 -6.96
C PHE A 150 -2.12 -5.15 -8.11
N ALA A 151 -3.39 -5.52 -8.26
CA ALA A 151 -3.86 -6.35 -9.36
C ALA A 151 -3.65 -5.69 -10.72
N GLU A 152 -3.84 -4.37 -10.80
CA GLU A 152 -3.71 -3.56 -12.00
C GLU A 152 -2.26 -3.56 -12.50
N SER A 153 -1.29 -3.59 -11.59
CA SER A 153 0.13 -3.72 -11.94
C SER A 153 0.47 -5.03 -12.66
N GLN A 154 -0.38 -6.04 -12.48
CA GLN A 154 -0.15 -7.38 -13.03
C GLN A 154 -0.75 -7.57 -14.42
N VAL A 155 -1.44 -6.58 -15.00
CA VAL A 155 -1.99 -6.69 -16.37
C VAL A 155 -0.89 -7.05 -17.38
N ASN A 156 0.28 -6.41 -17.29
CA ASN A 156 1.49 -6.75 -18.04
C ASN A 156 2.59 -7.34 -17.15
N GLY A 157 2.24 -7.77 -15.94
CA GLY A 157 3.17 -8.26 -14.93
C GLY A 157 3.37 -9.78 -14.97
N PRO A 158 4.25 -10.31 -14.10
CA PRO A 158 4.54 -11.74 -14.05
C PRO A 158 3.32 -12.61 -13.73
N PHE A 159 2.30 -12.05 -13.08
CA PHE A 159 1.10 -12.80 -12.67
C PHE A 159 -0.12 -12.56 -13.58
N ALA A 160 0.03 -11.91 -14.74
CA ALA A 160 -1.07 -11.64 -15.67
C ALA A 160 -1.93 -12.88 -15.98
N ASN A 161 -1.27 -14.03 -16.20
CA ASN A 161 -1.89 -15.27 -16.61
C ASN A 161 -2.78 -15.92 -15.53
N ILE A 162 -2.71 -15.48 -14.27
CA ILE A 162 -3.55 -16.02 -13.18
C ILE A 162 -4.91 -15.33 -13.13
N ALA A 163 -5.01 -14.09 -13.63
CA ALA A 163 -6.19 -13.24 -13.51
C ALA A 163 -7.47 -13.89 -14.09
N PRO A 164 -7.43 -14.58 -15.25
CA PRO A 164 -8.63 -15.22 -15.81
C PRO A 164 -9.21 -16.35 -14.95
N TYR A 165 -8.40 -16.97 -14.10
CA TYR A 165 -8.79 -18.13 -13.31
C TYR A 165 -9.23 -17.76 -11.89
N PHE A 166 -8.54 -16.82 -11.26
CA PHE A 166 -8.72 -16.50 -9.83
C PHE A 166 -8.96 -15.01 -9.55
N GLY A 167 -9.00 -14.17 -10.59
CA GLY A 167 -9.29 -12.74 -10.49
C GLY A 167 -8.14 -11.88 -9.93
N GLY A 168 -8.38 -10.58 -9.83
CA GLY A 168 -7.35 -9.60 -9.44
C GLY A 168 -6.82 -9.75 -8.00
N LEU A 169 -7.65 -10.20 -7.06
CA LEU A 169 -7.19 -10.43 -5.68
C LEU A 169 -6.15 -11.56 -5.60
N ALA A 170 -6.21 -12.56 -6.49
CA ALA A 170 -5.16 -13.57 -6.58
C ALA A 170 -3.85 -12.99 -7.15
N CYS A 171 -3.93 -12.07 -8.12
CA CYS A 171 -2.77 -11.32 -8.58
C CYS A 171 -2.14 -10.50 -7.44
N THR A 172 -2.97 -9.85 -6.62
CA THR A 172 -2.53 -9.11 -5.42
C THR A 172 -1.85 -10.05 -4.43
N PHE A 173 -2.45 -11.21 -4.15
CA PHE A 173 -1.84 -12.21 -3.28
C PHE A 173 -0.43 -12.58 -3.75
N LEU A 174 -0.28 -12.94 -5.04
CA LEU A 174 1.00 -13.36 -5.61
C LEU A 174 2.01 -12.22 -5.70
N PHE A 175 1.56 -10.99 -5.97
CA PHE A 175 2.39 -9.78 -5.92
C PHE A 175 3.02 -9.62 -4.54
N ILE A 176 2.21 -9.67 -3.48
CA ILE A 176 2.70 -9.51 -2.11
C ILE A 176 3.52 -10.72 -1.66
N TRP A 177 3.17 -11.93 -2.12
CA TRP A 177 3.90 -13.15 -1.79
C TRP A 177 5.29 -13.21 -2.43
N ALA A 178 5.44 -12.63 -3.62
CA ALA A 178 6.72 -12.55 -4.33
C ALA A 178 7.60 -11.38 -3.86
N ALA A 179 7.03 -10.41 -3.14
CA ALA A 179 7.72 -9.28 -2.55
C ALA A 179 8.28 -9.66 -1.17
#